data_AF-A0A8J7BCY9-F1
#
_entry.id   AF-A0A8J7BCY9-F1
#
_cell.length_a   1.000
_cell.length_b   1.000
_cell.length_c   1.000
_cell.angle_alpha   90.00
_cell.angle_beta   90.00
_cell.angle_gamma   90.00
#
_symmetry.space_group_name_H-M   'P 1'
#
loop_
_entity.id
_entity.type
_entity.pdbx_description
1 polymer ?
#
loop_
_entity_poly.entity_id
_entity_poly.type
_entity_poly.pdbx_seq_one_letter_code
_entity_poly.pdbx_strand_id
1 'polypeptide(L)'
;MSATTAVFTTTNTATPVDRKASLEGQLRAALEHARRLSAMDGHCNRDVAIAWEAVEELQVAQRQQRATAQSAFAQYCLANPEAPEARMYDV
;
A
#
# COMPACT_ATOMS: atom_id res chain seq x y z
N MET A 1 -28.90 36.44 -36.72
CA MET A 1 -28.82 36.26 -35.26
C MET A 1 -27.42 35.76 -34.97
N SER A 2 -26.56 36.64 -34.45
CA SER A 2 -25.11 36.44 -34.40
C SER A 2 -24.66 35.90 -33.05
N ALA A 3 -23.75 34.92 -33.14
CA ALA A 3 -22.62 34.61 -32.27
C ALA A 3 -22.88 34.20 -30.81
N THR A 4 -22.40 33.01 -30.45
CA THR A 4 -21.09 32.84 -29.79
C THR A 4 -21.06 31.46 -29.11
N THR A 5 -20.34 30.52 -29.72
CA THR A 5 -19.96 29.26 -29.08
C THR A 5 -18.84 29.55 -28.08
N ALA A 6 -19.11 29.45 -26.78
CA ALA A 6 -18.09 29.52 -25.75
C ALA A 6 -17.51 28.13 -25.52
N VAL A 7 -16.29 27.90 -25.99
CA VAL A 7 -15.48 26.72 -25.62
C VAL A 7 -14.97 26.96 -24.20
N PHE A 8 -15.54 26.24 -23.24
CA PHE A 8 -15.03 26.17 -21.87
C PHE A 8 -13.78 25.28 -21.86
N THR A 9 -12.61 25.90 -22.02
CA THR A 9 -11.34 25.21 -21.84
C THR A 9 -11.08 25.05 -20.35
N THR A 10 -11.44 23.90 -19.79
CA THR A 10 -11.00 23.49 -18.45
C THR A 10 -9.51 23.19 -18.49
N THR A 11 -8.67 24.17 -18.16
CA THR A 11 -7.27 23.92 -17.81
C THR A 11 -7.24 23.25 -16.43
N ASN A 12 -7.40 21.93 -16.42
CA ASN A 12 -7.12 21.11 -15.25
C ASN A 12 -5.60 21.02 -15.10
N THR A 13 -4.99 22.01 -14.44
CA THR A 13 -3.61 21.94 -13.95
C THR A 13 -3.57 20.94 -12.80
N ALA A 14 -3.48 19.66 -13.16
CA ALA A 14 -3.20 18.58 -12.25
C ALA A 14 -1.82 18.79 -11.63
N THR A 15 -1.79 19.24 -10.39
CA THR A 15 -0.64 19.08 -9.51
C THR A 15 -0.45 17.58 -9.23
N PRO A 16 0.76 17.00 -9.41
CA PRO A 16 1.01 15.62 -9.02
C PRO A 16 1.34 15.59 -7.53
N VAL A 17 0.35 15.86 -6.68
CA VAL A 17 0.45 15.54 -5.25
C VAL A 17 -0.16 14.16 -5.06
N ASP A 18 0.71 13.16 -5.19
CA ASP A 18 0.89 12.06 -4.23
C ASP A 18 -0.39 11.62 -3.47
N ARG A 19 -1.15 10.65 -4.01
CA ARG A 19 -2.44 10.23 -3.42
C ARG A 19 -2.73 8.73 -3.44
N LYS A 20 -1.71 7.87 -3.40
CA LYS A 20 -1.86 6.56 -2.76
C LYS A 20 -1.12 6.64 -1.44
N ALA A 21 -1.86 6.85 -0.35
CA ALA A 21 -1.29 6.74 1.00
C ALA A 21 -0.46 5.46 1.08
N SER A 22 0.74 5.53 1.64
CA SER A 22 1.57 4.34 1.86
C SER A 22 0.77 3.26 2.61
N LEU A 23 1.11 1.97 2.44
CA LEU A 23 0.44 0.91 3.20
C LEU A 23 0.48 1.16 4.71
N GLU A 24 1.50 1.86 5.19
CA GLU A 24 1.58 2.31 6.58
C GLU A 24 0.53 3.38 6.92
N GLY A 25 0.34 4.40 6.06
CA GLY A 25 -0.70 5.40 6.23
C GLY A 25 -2.11 4.80 6.20
N GLN A 26 -2.34 3.84 5.30
CA GLN A 26 -3.61 3.11 5.23
C GLN A 26 -3.86 2.27 6.49
N LEU A 27 -2.84 1.56 6.99
CA LEU A 27 -2.95 0.79 8.22
C LEU A 27 -3.26 1.69 9.43
N ARG A 28 -2.62 2.87 9.53
CA ARG A 28 -2.89 3.83 10.61
C ARG A 28 -4.34 4.31 10.59
N ALA A 29 -4.85 4.67 9.42
CA ALA A 29 -6.23 5.10 9.25
C ALA A 29 -7.22 3.96 9.58
N ALA A 30 -6.95 2.73 9.12
CA ALA A 30 -7.78 1.57 9.42
C ALA A 30 -7.82 1.24 10.92
N LEU A 31 -6.69 1.33 11.63
CA LEU A 31 -6.62 1.16 13.08
C LEU A 31 -7.44 2.21 13.84
N GLU A 32 -7.32 3.48 13.45
CA GLU A 32 -8.12 4.56 14.06
C GLU A 32 -9.62 4.38 13.82
N HIS A 33 -10.00 3.89 12.63
CA HIS A 33 -11.38 3.60 12.28
C HIS A 33 -11.93 2.41 13.09
N ALA A 34 -11.23 1.27 13.09
CA ALA A 34 -11.64 0.07 13.82
C ALA A 34 -11.79 0.32 15.32
N ARG A 35 -10.87 1.10 15.93
CA ARG A 35 -10.96 1.51 17.34
C ARG A 35 -12.16 2.41 17.62
N ARG A 36 -12.42 3.40 16.76
CA ARG A 36 -13.59 4.28 16.90
C ARG A 36 -14.90 3.51 16.79
N LEU A 37 -15.04 2.65 15.79
CA LEU A 37 -16.23 1.79 15.66
C LEU A 37 -16.39 0.86 16.85
N SER A 38 -15.31 0.23 17.32
CA SER A 38 -15.36 -0.64 18.51
C SER A 38 -15.85 0.11 19.75
N ALA A 39 -15.44 1.37 19.92
CA ALA A 39 -15.88 2.22 21.03
C ALA A 39 -17.33 2.69 20.90
N MET A 40 -17.82 2.89 19.67
CA MET A 40 -19.19 3.35 19.40
C MET A 40 -20.23 2.23 19.46
N ASP A 41 -19.93 1.09 18.82
CA ASP A 41 -20.94 0.05 18.56
C ASP A 41 -20.74 -1.23 19.39
N GLY A 42 -19.62 -1.32 20.12
CA GLY A 42 -19.26 -2.48 20.92
C GLY A 42 -18.76 -3.68 20.10
N HIS A 43 -18.15 -4.64 20.78
CA HIS A 43 -17.37 -5.71 20.15
C HIS A 43 -18.17 -6.78 19.38
N CYS A 44 -19.49 -6.83 19.56
CA CYS A 44 -20.34 -7.82 18.89
C CYS A 44 -20.94 -7.32 17.56
N ASN A 45 -20.68 -6.07 17.16
CA ASN A 45 -21.18 -5.54 15.90
C ASN A 45 -20.38 -6.11 14.71
N ARG A 46 -21.10 -6.51 13.64
CA ARG A 46 -20.52 -6.98 12.38
C ARG A 46 -19.60 -5.93 11.74
N ASP A 47 -19.96 -4.65 11.80
CA ASP A 47 -19.16 -3.60 11.18
C ASP A 47 -17.80 -3.41 11.89
N VAL A 48 -17.77 -3.67 13.20
CA VAL A 48 -16.53 -3.70 13.98
C VAL A 48 -15.64 -4.87 13.54
N ALA A 49 -16.23 -6.06 13.33
CA ALA A 49 -15.49 -7.22 12.84
C ALA A 49 -14.87 -6.94 11.45
N ILE A 50 -15.65 -6.41 10.51
CA ILE A 50 -15.17 -6.06 9.17
C ILE A 50 -14.05 -5.01 9.23
N ALA A 51 -14.16 -4.02 10.13
CA ALA A 51 -13.11 -3.01 10.28
C ALA A 51 -11.79 -3.61 10.79
N TRP A 52 -11.84 -4.61 11.66
CA TRP A 52 -10.65 -5.34 12.11
C TRP A 52 -10.10 -6.30 11.05
N GLU A 53 -10.94 -6.98 10.27
CA GLU A 53 -10.50 -7.77 9.11
C GLU A 53 -9.69 -6.91 8.12
N ALA A 54 -10.14 -5.68 7.84
CA ALA A 54 -9.40 -4.76 6.99
C ALA A 54 -8.01 -4.40 7.55
N VAL A 55 -7.85 -4.30 8.87
CA VAL A 55 -6.56 -4.09 9.53
C VAL A 55 -5.65 -5.32 9.34
N GLU A 56 -6.19 -6.52 9.51
CA GLU A 56 -5.43 -7.76 9.34
C GLU A 56 -4.91 -7.93 7.91
N GLU A 57 -5.75 -7.67 6.91
CA GLU A 57 -5.36 -7.73 5.50
C GLU A 57 -4.25 -6.73 5.15
N LEU A 58 -4.34 -5.50 5.66
CA LEU A 58 -3.28 -4.50 5.47
C LEU A 58 -1.96 -4.93 6.14
N GLN A 59 -2.01 -5.59 7.30
CA GLN A 59 -0.81 -6.15 7.93
C GLN A 59 -0.24 -7.33 7.15
N VAL A 60 -1.09 -8.20 6.59
CA VAL A 60 -0.66 -9.29 5.70
C VAL A 60 0.06 -8.72 4.48
N ALA A 61 -0.53 -7.70 3.82
CA ALA A 61 0.08 -7.05 2.67
C ALA A 61 1.45 -6.43 3.00
N GLN A 62 1.62 -5.80 4.17
CA GLN A 62 2.92 -5.29 4.62
C GLN A 62 3.96 -6.41 4.81
N ARG A 63 3.56 -7.54 5.40
CA ARG A 63 4.46 -8.70 5.56
C ARG A 63 4.85 -9.28 4.20
N GLN A 64 3.90 -9.42 3.29
CA GLN A 64 4.16 -9.92 1.95
C GLN A 64 5.11 -9.00 1.17
N GLN A 65 4.89 -7.68 1.23
CA GLN A 65 5.78 -6.71 0.60
C GLN A 65 7.22 -6.82 1.13
N ARG A 66 7.39 -7.03 2.45
CA ARG A 66 8.71 -7.28 3.04
C ARG A 66 9.33 -8.60 2.59
N ALA A 67 8.54 -9.65 2.46
CA ALA A 67 9.02 -10.95 2.00
C ALA A 67 9.45 -10.93 0.52
N THR A 68 8.83 -10.09 -0.31
CA THR A 68 9.22 -9.93 -1.72
C THR A 68 10.49 -9.12 -1.95
N ALA A 69 10.95 -8.36 -0.94
CA ALA A 69 12.20 -7.62 -1.06
C ALA A 69 13.37 -8.60 -0.97
N GLN A 70 14.16 -8.70 -2.05
CA GLN A 70 15.40 -9.47 -2.03
C GLN A 70 16.33 -8.92 -0.95
N SER A 71 16.89 -9.81 -0.13
CA SER A 71 17.89 -9.41 0.85
C SER A 71 19.11 -8.81 0.14
N ALA A 72 19.84 -7.94 0.84
CA ALA A 72 21.09 -7.37 0.31
C ALA A 72 22.08 -8.48 -0.10
N PHE A 73 22.10 -9.59 0.63
CA PHE A 73 22.89 -10.77 0.29
C PHE A 73 22.43 -11.41 -1.03
N ALA A 74 21.12 -11.63 -1.23
CA ALA A 74 20.60 -12.16 -2.49
C ALA A 74 20.93 -11.23 -3.68
N GLN A 75 20.80 -9.92 -3.50
CA GLN A 75 21.19 -8.94 -4.54
C GLN A 75 22.70 -9.00 -4.84
N TYR A 76 23.54 -9.13 -3.80
CA TYR A 76 24.98 -9.28 -3.95
C TYR A 76 25.35 -10.54 -4.74
N CYS A 77 24.76 -11.69 -4.39
CA CYS A 77 25.01 -12.96 -5.08
C CYS A 77 24.53 -12.92 -6.54
N LEU A 78 23.40 -12.24 -6.83
CA LEU A 78 22.94 -12.03 -8.20
C LEU A 78 23.88 -11.14 -9.02
N ALA A 79 24.49 -10.14 -8.38
CA ALA A 79 25.42 -9.23 -9.04
C ALA A 79 26.85 -9.80 -9.19
N ASN A 80 27.25 -10.74 -8.33
CA ASN A 80 28.60 -11.32 -8.29
C ASN A 80 28.52 -12.86 -8.20
N PRO A 81 28.07 -13.56 -9.25
CA PRO A 81 27.86 -15.00 -9.21
C PRO A 81 29.15 -15.82 -8.98
N GLU A 82 30.31 -15.27 -9.34
CA GLU A 82 31.62 -15.89 -9.15
C GLU A 82 32.21 -15.72 -7.73
N ALA A 83 31.62 -14.84 -6.92
CA ALA A 83 32.06 -14.60 -5.55
C ALA A 83 31.98 -15.91 -4.72
N PRO A 84 32.95 -16.18 -3.84
CA PRO A 84 32.97 -17.41 -3.04
C PRO A 84 31.65 -17.67 -2.28
N GLU A 85 31.00 -16.60 -1.81
CA GLU A 85 29.74 -16.64 -1.06
C GLU A 85 28.49 -16.85 -1.95
N ALA A 86 28.62 -16.71 -3.27
CA ALA A 86 27.53 -16.80 -4.25
C ALA A 86 27.55 -18.07 -5.11
N ARG A 87 28.63 -18.86 -5.03
CA ARG A 87 28.78 -20.08 -5.83
C ARG A 87 27.77 -21.15 -5.41
N MET A 88 26.87 -21.48 -6.32
CA MET A 88 25.94 -22.61 -6.21
C MET A 88 26.47 -23.73 -7.10
N TYR A 89 26.61 -24.93 -6.55
CA TYR A 89 26.99 -26.13 -7.30
C TYR A 89 25.76 -27.01 -7.45
N ASP A 90 25.44 -27.42 -8.68
CA ASP A 90 24.42 -28.46 -8.90
C ASP A 90 24.95 -29.78 -8.31
N VAL A 91 24.13 -30.41 -7.47
CA VAL A 91 24.38 -31.72 -6.82
C VAL A 91 23.52 -32.80 -7.43
#